data_AF-A0A516PTY6-F1
#
_entry.id   AF-A0A516PTY6-F1
#
_cell.length_a   1.000
_cell.length_b   1.000
_cell.length_c   1.000
_cell.angle_alpha   90.00
_cell.angle_beta   90.00
_cell.angle_gamma   90.00
#
_symmetry.space_group_name_H-M   'P 1'
#
loop_
_entity.id
_entity.type
_entity.pdbx_description
1 polymer ?
#
loop_
_entity_poly.entity_id
_entity_poly.type
_entity_poly.pdbx_seq_one_letter_code
_entity_poly.pdbx_strand_id
1 'polypeptide(L)'
;MNPKAPTYEKGLYEAGKVYEQHAEPKELQLPPLIIPDESAAQVADTATSIQQQVKQAMSQFALGKKNINSDADWNAYLDGFKQMNLQGYLDIYQKAYDSRPK
;
A
#
# COMPACT_ATOMS: atom_id res chain seq x y z
N MET A 1 -27.34 13.61 -20.34
CA MET A 1 -26.62 13.87 -19.08
C MET A 1 -25.97 15.25 -19.20
N ASN A 2 -26.27 16.19 -18.30
CA ASN A 2 -25.72 17.56 -18.36
C ASN A 2 -24.37 17.60 -17.60
N PRO A 3 -23.23 17.85 -18.28
CA PRO A 3 -21.93 17.94 -17.62
C PRO A 3 -21.82 19.08 -16.59
N LYS A 4 -22.71 20.08 -16.67
CA LYS A 4 -22.72 21.27 -15.80
C LYS A 4 -23.65 21.14 -14.59
N ALA A 5 -24.40 20.04 -14.47
CA ALA A 5 -25.29 19.75 -13.35
C ALA A 5 -25.36 18.22 -13.13
N PRO A 6 -24.31 17.61 -12.55
CA PRO A 6 -24.26 16.16 -12.36
C PRO A 6 -25.34 15.70 -11.38
N THR A 7 -26.20 14.78 -11.80
CA THR A 7 -27.30 14.23 -10.98
C THR A 7 -26.92 12.95 -10.24
N TYR A 8 -25.64 12.57 -10.24
CA TYR A 8 -25.17 11.28 -9.71
C TYR A 8 -24.86 11.31 -8.22
N GLU A 9 -24.65 12.49 -7.63
CA GLU A 9 -24.22 12.63 -6.23
C GLU A 9 -25.18 11.92 -5.27
N LYS A 10 -26.50 12.06 -5.48
CA LYS A 10 -27.52 11.38 -4.68
C LYS A 10 -27.42 9.86 -4.80
N GLY A 11 -27.32 9.34 -6.03
CA GLY A 11 -27.21 7.90 -6.26
C GLY A 11 -25.92 7.29 -5.72
N LEU A 12 -24.80 8.02 -5.84
CA LEU A 12 -23.51 7.62 -5.27
C LEU A 12 -23.54 7.61 -3.74
N TYR A 13 -24.17 8.62 -3.12
CA TYR A 13 -24.34 8.68 -1.67
C TYR A 13 -25.20 7.54 -1.13
N GLU A 14 -26.36 7.29 -1.75
CA GLU A 14 -27.27 6.19 -1.36
C GLU A 14 -26.60 4.81 -1.57
N ALA A 15 -25.85 4.62 -2.66
CA ALA A 15 -25.08 3.40 -2.88
C ALA A 15 -23.96 3.23 -1.84
N GLY A 16 -23.27 4.30 -1.47
CA GLY A 16 -22.18 4.29 -0.49
C GLY A 16 -22.64 3.92 0.92
N LYS A 17 -23.85 4.33 1.33
CA LYS A 17 -24.46 4.01 2.63
C LYS A 17 -24.45 2.51 2.96
N VAL A 18 -24.69 1.66 1.96
CA VAL A 18 -24.73 0.19 2.12
C VAL A 18 -23.35 -0.38 2.51
N TYR A 19 -22.28 0.33 2.15
CA TYR A 19 -20.89 -0.07 2.44
C TYR A 19 -20.34 0.54 3.74
N GLU A 20 -21.04 1.48 4.39
CA GLU A 20 -20.57 2.12 5.65
C GLU A 20 -20.30 1.08 6.76
N GLN A 21 -21.10 0.01 6.84
CA GLN A 21 -20.91 -1.08 7.82
C GLN A 21 -19.63 -1.91 7.58
N HIS A 22 -19.06 -1.83 6.38
CA HIS A 22 -17.81 -2.51 6.00
C HIS A 22 -16.64 -1.54 5.95
N ALA A 23 -16.85 -0.26 6.30
CA ALA A 23 -15.78 0.71 6.33
C ALA A 23 -14.74 0.31 7.38
N GLU A 24 -13.47 0.38 6.99
CA GLU A 24 -12.39 0.15 7.94
C GLU A 24 -12.45 1.21 9.06
N PRO A 25 -12.24 0.81 10.34
CA PRO A 25 -12.09 1.74 11.45
C PRO A 25 -11.10 2.85 11.11
N LYS A 26 -11.42 4.09 11.48
CA LYS A 26 -10.60 5.26 11.13
C LYS A 26 -9.16 5.14 11.63
N GLU A 27 -8.96 4.41 12.72
CA GLU A 27 -7.65 4.14 13.33
C GLU A 27 -6.78 3.20 12.46
N LEU A 28 -7.40 2.37 11.62
CA LEU A 28 -6.71 1.46 10.68
C LEU A 28 -6.46 2.13 9.32
N GLN A 29 -7.09 3.27 9.06
CA GLN A 29 -6.88 4.01 7.82
C GLN A 29 -5.57 4.80 7.88
N LEU A 30 -4.77 4.70 6.82
CA LEU A 30 -3.59 5.54 6.66
C LEU A 30 -4.04 6.95 6.22
N PRO A 31 -3.81 8.01 7.02
CA PRO A 31 -4.11 9.36 6.61
C PRO A 31 -3.19 9.79 5.45
N PRO A 32 -3.57 10.82 4.67
CA PRO A 32 -2.68 11.38 3.66
C PRO A 32 -1.35 11.82 4.28
N LEU A 33 -0.25 11.31 3.75
CA LEU A 33 1.09 11.62 4.21
C LEU A 33 1.81 12.51 3.20
N ILE A 34 2.58 13.47 3.71
CA ILE A 34 3.44 14.33 2.90
C ILE A 34 4.86 13.82 3.09
N ILE A 35 5.41 13.23 2.03
CA ILE A 35 6.82 12.82 2.01
C ILE A 35 7.67 14.03 1.57
N PRO A 36 8.73 14.39 2.29
CA PRO A 36 9.64 15.46 1.88
C PRO A 36 10.33 15.18 0.54
N ASP A 37 10.55 16.22 -0.27
CA ASP A 37 11.14 16.11 -1.62
C ASP A 37 12.50 15.40 -1.62
N GLU A 38 13.33 15.62 -0.59
CA GLU A 38 14.64 14.98 -0.40
C GLU A 38 14.57 13.45 -0.32
N SER A 39 13.43 12.90 0.11
CA SER A 39 13.20 11.45 0.25
C SER A 39 12.32 10.88 -0.88
N ALA A 40 11.70 11.73 -1.70
CA ALA A 40 10.69 11.32 -2.67
C ALA A 40 11.24 10.37 -3.74
N ALA A 41 12.44 10.67 -4.27
CA ALA A 41 13.08 9.82 -5.28
C ALA A 41 13.42 8.43 -4.71
N GLN A 42 14.02 8.38 -3.52
CA GLN A 42 14.35 7.11 -2.84
C GLN A 42 13.09 6.27 -2.58
N VAL A 43 12.01 6.91 -2.12
CA VAL A 43 10.72 6.25 -1.87
C VAL A 43 10.15 5.67 -3.17
N ALA A 44 10.16 6.42 -4.27
CA ALA A 44 9.63 5.98 -5.56
C ALA A 44 10.39 4.78 -6.14
N ASP A 45 11.72 4.82 -6.09
CA ASP A 45 12.58 3.72 -6.56
C ASP A 45 12.33 2.46 -5.72
N THR A 46 12.37 2.62 -4.39
CA THR A 46 12.18 1.50 -3.45
C THR A 46 10.77 0.89 -3.58
N ALA A 47 9.74 1.72 -3.74
CA ALA A 47 8.37 1.25 -3.96
C ALA A 47 8.25 0.38 -5.22
N THR A 48 8.92 0.79 -6.31
CA THR A 48 8.92 0.05 -7.57
C THR A 48 9.59 -1.32 -7.39
N SER A 49 10.76 -1.37 -6.73
CA SER A 49 11.46 -2.63 -6.45
C SER A 49 10.64 -3.57 -5.55
N ILE A 50 10.03 -3.04 -4.47
CA ILE A 50 9.15 -3.80 -3.58
C ILE A 50 7.96 -4.38 -4.37
N GLN A 51 7.30 -3.57 -5.19
CA GLN A 51 6.14 -4.02 -5.97
C GLN A 51 6.52 -5.14 -6.95
N GLN A 52 7.68 -5.05 -7.60
CA GLN A 52 8.18 -6.08 -8.49
C GLN A 52 8.47 -7.37 -7.73
N GLN A 53 9.12 -7.30 -6.57
CA GLN A 53 9.42 -8.45 -5.72
C GLN A 53 8.14 -9.18 -5.28
N VAL A 54 7.14 -8.43 -4.78
CA VAL A 54 5.85 -8.99 -4.37
C VAL A 54 5.18 -9.72 -5.53
N LYS A 55 5.11 -9.08 -6.72
CA LYS A 55 4.48 -9.69 -7.90
C LYS A 55 5.17 -10.98 -8.33
N GLN A 56 6.51 -10.97 -8.39
CA GLN A 56 7.29 -12.15 -8.78
C GLN A 56 7.12 -13.28 -7.76
N ALA A 57 7.26 -12.98 -6.46
CA ALA A 57 7.10 -13.97 -5.40
C ALA A 57 5.68 -14.57 -5.40
N MET A 58 4.65 -13.74 -5.54
CA MET A 58 3.26 -14.19 -5.65
C MET A 58 3.08 -15.17 -6.80
N SER A 59 3.66 -14.91 -7.98
CA SER A 59 3.62 -15.87 -9.11
C SER A 59 4.32 -17.19 -8.79
N GLN A 60 5.47 -17.15 -8.09
CA GLN A 60 6.19 -18.38 -7.72
C GLN A 60 5.40 -19.22 -6.70
N PHE A 61 4.79 -18.59 -5.70
CA PHE A 61 3.93 -19.27 -4.73
C PHE A 61 2.66 -19.83 -5.39
N ALA A 62 1.99 -19.04 -6.24
CA ALA A 62 0.77 -19.48 -6.93
C ALA A 62 1.01 -20.67 -7.87
N LEU A 63 2.16 -20.72 -8.53
CA LEU A 63 2.56 -21.84 -9.40
C LEU A 63 3.16 -23.03 -8.64
N GLY A 64 3.23 -22.97 -7.30
CA GLY A 64 3.83 -24.02 -6.47
C GLY A 64 5.35 -24.16 -6.62
N LYS A 65 6.02 -23.22 -7.28
CA LYS A 65 7.49 -23.19 -7.39
C LYS A 65 8.16 -22.84 -6.07
N LYS A 66 7.45 -22.12 -5.21
CA LYS A 66 7.76 -21.89 -3.80
C LYS A 66 6.62 -22.39 -2.94
N ASN A 67 6.92 -22.89 -1.75
CA ASN A 67 5.91 -23.32 -0.78
C ASN A 67 5.69 -22.23 0.28
N ILE A 68 4.47 -21.72 0.41
CA ILE A 68 4.13 -20.68 1.40
C ILE A 68 4.27 -21.19 2.85
N ASN A 69 4.14 -22.50 3.07
CA ASN A 69 4.30 -23.14 4.38
C ASN A 69 5.75 -23.59 4.66
N SER A 70 6.70 -23.25 3.78
CA SER A 70 8.12 -23.54 3.98
C SER A 70 8.82 -22.31 4.54
N ASP A 71 9.35 -22.43 5.76
CA ASP A 71 10.11 -21.35 6.41
C ASP A 71 11.30 -20.88 5.56
N ALA A 72 11.95 -21.80 4.83
CA ALA A 72 13.08 -21.45 3.96
C ALA A 72 12.64 -20.58 2.78
N ASP A 73 11.52 -20.93 2.12
CA ASP A 73 11.00 -20.14 1.00
C ASP A 73 10.45 -18.79 1.45
N TRP A 74 9.82 -18.75 2.61
CA TRP A 74 9.31 -17.53 3.22
C TRP A 74 10.44 -16.59 3.65
N ASN A 75 11.46 -17.11 4.33
CA ASN A 75 12.63 -16.32 4.73
C ASN A 75 13.37 -15.75 3.52
N ALA A 76 13.55 -16.53 2.45
CA ALA A 76 14.16 -16.03 1.21
C ALA A 76 13.35 -14.89 0.57
N TYR A 77 12.02 -14.93 0.67
CA TYR A 77 11.16 -13.83 0.23
C TYR A 77 11.38 -12.57 1.09
N LEU A 78 11.40 -12.72 2.41
CA LEU A 78 11.63 -11.62 3.36
C LEU A 78 13.01 -10.98 3.21
N ASP A 79 14.04 -11.79 2.98
CA ASP A 79 15.42 -11.31 2.80
C ASP A 79 15.59 -10.44 1.55
N GLY A 80 14.79 -10.69 0.51
CA GLY A 80 14.75 -9.81 -0.67
C GLY A 80 14.38 -8.37 -0.32
N PHE A 81 13.43 -8.17 0.61
CA PHE A 81 13.06 -6.82 1.06
C PHE A 81 14.12 -6.16 1.93
N LYS A 82 14.86 -6.93 2.73
CA LYS A 82 15.98 -6.40 3.52
C LYS A 82 17.06 -5.82 2.60
N GLN A 83 17.38 -6.52 1.52
CA GLN A 83 18.33 -6.05 0.50
C GLN A 83 17.85 -4.80 -0.24
N MET A 84 16.53 -4.62 -0.38
CA MET A 84 15.91 -3.43 -0.96
C MET A 84 15.77 -2.26 0.02
N ASN A 85 16.30 -2.37 1.25
CA ASN A 85 16.14 -1.37 2.30
C ASN A 85 14.67 -1.04 2.64
N LEU A 86 13.81 -2.06 2.73
CA LEU A 86 12.41 -1.89 3.15
C LEU A 86 12.30 -1.18 4.50
N GLN A 87 13.23 -1.40 5.43
CA GLN A 87 13.21 -0.70 6.72
C GLN A 87 13.33 0.82 6.54
N GLY A 88 14.30 1.29 5.75
CA GLY A 88 14.45 2.71 5.47
C GLY A 88 13.24 3.33 4.76
N TYR A 89 12.59 2.56 3.88
CA TYR A 89 11.31 2.96 3.29
C TYR A 89 10.23 3.16 4.34
N LEU A 90 10.02 2.18 5.23
CA LEU A 90 9.02 2.26 6.29
C LEU A 90 9.32 3.39 7.29
N ASP A 91 10.59 3.63 7.60
CA ASP A 91 11.00 4.71 8.51
C ASP A 91 10.64 6.10 7.95
N ILE A 92 10.73 6.30 6.62
CA ILE A 92 10.31 7.55 5.98
C ILE A 92 8.80 7.74 6.13
N TYR A 93 8.01 6.69 5.89
CA TYR A 93 6.56 6.73 6.08
C TYR A 93 6.17 6.96 7.53
N GLN A 94 6.87 6.33 8.48
CA GLN A 94 6.64 6.52 9.91
C GLN A 94 6.90 7.97 10.33
N LYS A 95 8.01 8.56 9.88
CA LYS A 95 8.31 9.98 10.12
C LYS A 95 7.23 10.90 9.55
N ALA A 96 6.80 10.66 8.31
CA ALA A 96 5.74 11.45 7.68
C ALA A 96 4.39 11.29 8.40
N TYR A 97 4.10 10.09 8.89
CA TYR A 97 2.94 9.84 9.74
C TYR A 97 3.03 10.63 11.04
N ASP A 98 4.15 10.59 11.74
CA ASP A 98 4.33 11.27 13.03
C ASP A 98 4.33 12.80 12.90
N SER A 99 4.85 13.33 11.78
CA SER A 99 4.92 14.78 11.52
C SER A 99 3.69 15.36 10.83
N ARG A 100 2.68 14.54 10.51
CA ARG A 100 1.51 15.00 9.75
C ARG A 100 0.73 16.08 10.51
N PRO A 101 0.06 17.01 9.80
CA PRO A 101 -0.95 17.86 10.41
C PRO A 101 -2.07 17.01 11.04
N LYS A 102 -2.49 17.36 12.26
CA LYS A 102 -3.58 16.68 12.97
C LYS A 102 -4.95 17.24 12.61
#